data_AF-A0A258FIJ2-F1
#
_entry.id   AF-A0A258FIJ2-F1
#
_cell.length_a   1.000
_cell.length_b   1.000
_cell.length_c   1.000
_cell.angle_alpha   90.00
_cell.angle_beta   90.00
_cell.angle_gamma   90.00
#
_symmetry.space_group_name_H-M   'P 1'
#
loop_
_entity.id
_entity.type
_entity.pdbx_description
1 polymer ?
#
loop_
_entity_poly.entity_id
_entity_poly.type
_entity_poly.pdbx_seq_one_letter_code
_entity_poly.pdbx_strand_id
1 'polypeptide(L)' 'MPNLDALTQLPLAERLAAMESLWDSLCNDDAAELSPPWHASVLEERLSELADGQHRDWKAAKHTLRKLTER' A
#
# COMPACT_ATOMS: atom_id res chain seq x y z
N MET A 1 -21.74 -14.62 4.97
CA MET A 1 -20.53 -13.97 4.43
C MET A 1 -20.66 -12.48 4.65
N PRO A 2 -19.59 -11.75 4.99
CA PRO A 2 -19.69 -10.30 5.12
C PRO A 2 -20.19 -9.69 3.81
N ASN A 3 -21.16 -8.79 3.90
CA ASN A 3 -21.72 -8.13 2.73
C ASN A 3 -20.80 -6.98 2.30
N LEU A 4 -19.90 -7.26 1.34
CA LEU A 4 -18.96 -6.28 0.81
C LEU A 4 -19.65 -5.22 -0.06
N ASP A 5 -20.86 -5.46 -0.56
CA ASP A 5 -21.61 -4.49 -1.36
C ASP A 5 -21.89 -3.23 -0.55
N ALA A 6 -22.10 -3.37 0.77
CA ALA A 6 -22.32 -2.26 1.68
C ALA A 6 -21.13 -1.28 1.70
N LEU A 7 -19.88 -1.78 1.58
CA LEU A 7 -18.70 -0.92 1.54
C LEU A 7 -18.71 -0.02 0.30
N THR A 8 -19.17 -0.53 -0.83
CA THR A 8 -19.21 0.26 -2.07
C THR A 8 -20.26 1.38 -2.06
N GLN A 9 -21.26 1.28 -1.18
CA GLN A 9 -22.33 2.26 -1.03
C GLN A 9 -21.99 3.40 -0.05
N LEU A 10 -20.91 3.29 0.72
CA LEU A 10 -20.49 4.36 1.63
C LEU A 10 -19.97 5.59 0.86
N PRO A 11 -20.10 6.80 1.43
CA PRO A 11 -19.41 7.99 0.93
C PRO A 11 -17.91 7.75 0.78
N LEU A 12 -17.27 8.44 -0.18
CA LEU A 12 -15.85 8.23 -0.50
C LEU A 12 -14.95 8.31 0.75
N ALA A 13 -15.16 9.29 1.63
CA ALA A 13 -14.35 9.46 2.83
C ALA A 13 -14.48 8.27 3.78
N GLU A 14 -15.69 7.74 3.99
CA GLU A 14 -15.94 6.58 4.84
C GLU A 14 -15.40 5.30 4.21
N ARG A 15 -15.48 5.17 2.89
CA ARG A 15 -14.84 4.08 2.14
C ARG A 15 -13.32 4.07 2.33
N LEU A 16 -12.68 5.23 2.22
CA LEU A 16 -11.24 5.36 2.42
C LEU A 16 -10.86 5.03 3.87
N ALA A 17 -11.61 5.54 4.85
CA ALA A 17 -11.39 5.21 6.27
C ALA A 17 -11.57 3.71 6.56
N ALA A 18 -12.55 3.06 5.93
CA ALA A 18 -12.76 1.62 6.03
C ALA A 18 -11.59 0.84 5.40
N MET A 19 -11.08 1.28 4.24
CA MET A 19 -9.90 0.70 3.61
C MET A 19 -8.66 0.83 4.50
N GLU A 20 -8.42 1.99 5.11
CA GLU A 20 -7.32 2.22 6.05
C GLU A 20 -7.44 1.32 7.29
N SER A 21 -8.63 1.26 7.90
CA SER A 21 -8.87 0.42 9.08
C SER A 21 -8.67 -1.08 8.79
N LEU A 22 -9.10 -1.53 7.60
CA LEU A 22 -8.88 -2.91 7.15
C LEU A 22 -7.39 -3.17 6.91
N TRP A 23 -6.69 -2.24 6.28
CA TRP A 23 -5.26 -2.35 6.01
C TRP A 23 -4.44 -2.40 7.30
N ASP A 24 -4.73 -1.53 8.26
CA ASP A 24 -4.09 -1.54 9.58
C ASP A 24 -4.35 -2.84 10.33
N SER A 25 -5.57 -3.37 10.27
CA SER A 25 -5.89 -4.67 10.87
C SER A 25 -5.06 -5.80 10.27
N LEU A 26 -4.87 -5.80 8.95
CA LEU A 26 -4.08 -6.81 8.25
C LEU A 26 -2.60 -6.73 8.61
N CYS A 27 -2.04 -5.52 8.74
CA CYS A 27 -0.65 -5.32 9.14
C CYS A 27 -0.33 -5.79 10.56
N ASN A 28 -1.33 -5.88 11.44
CA ASN A 28 -1.17 -6.32 12.83
C ASN A 28 -1.54 -7.81 13.03
N ASP A 29 -1.91 -8.53 11.97
CA ASP A 29 -2.23 -9.95 12.06
C ASP A 29 -0.96 -10.79 11.81
N ASP A 30 -0.42 -11.37 12.89
CA ASP A 30 0.80 -12.20 12.88
C ASP A 30 0.69 -13.44 11.96
N ALA A 31 -0.52 -13.85 11.59
CA ALA A 31 -0.75 -14.99 10.69
C ALA A 31 -0.78 -14.60 9.21
N ALA A 32 -0.73 -13.31 8.88
CA ALA A 32 -0.91 -12.85 7.52
C ALA A 32 0.41 -12.83 6.74
N GLU A 33 0.62 -13.84 5.90
CA GLU A 33 1.55 -13.73 4.77
C GLU A 33 0.88 -12.84 3.70
N LEU A 34 0.94 -11.52 3.91
CA LEU A 34 0.24 -10.53 3.10
C LEU A 34 0.77 -10.43 1.67
N SER A 35 1.98 -10.89 1.43
CA SER A 35 2.64 -10.80 0.12
C SER A 35 2.49 -12.09 -0.65
N PRO A 36 1.81 -12.08 -1.81
CA PRO A 36 1.74 -13.25 -2.67
C PRO A 36 3.14 -13.69 -3.14
N PRO A 37 3.35 -14.98 -3.46
CA PRO A 37 4.65 -15.48 -3.93
C PRO A 37 5.20 -14.76 -5.16
N TRP A 38 4.33 -14.30 -6.07
CA TRP A 38 4.75 -13.57 -7.27
C TRP A 38 5.38 -12.20 -6.96
N HIS A 39 5.21 -11.68 -5.74
CA HIS A 39 5.75 -10.39 -5.31
C HIS A 39 7.12 -10.52 -4.61
N ALA A 40 7.59 -11.73 -4.34
CA ALA A 40 8.80 -11.97 -3.57
C ALA A 40 10.07 -11.33 -4.18
N SER A 41 10.26 -11.47 -5.49
CA SER A 41 11.44 -10.93 -6.18
C SER A 41 11.50 -9.40 -6.12
N VAL A 42 10.35 -8.73 -6.22
CA VAL A 42 10.27 -7.27 -6.10
C VAL A 42 10.63 -6.84 -4.68
N LEU A 43 10.13 -7.54 -3.65
CA LEU A 43 10.45 -7.22 -2.27
C LEU A 43 11.95 -7.39 -1.99
N GLU A 44 12.56 -8.46 -2.50
CA GLU A 44 13.99 -8.72 -2.35
C GLU A 44 14.84 -7.62 -3.02
N GLU A 45 14.48 -7.21 -4.24
CA GLU A 45 15.12 -6.08 -4.92
C GLU A 45 15.02 -4.79 -4.09
N ARG A 46 13.83 -4.47 -3.56
CA ARG A 46 13.63 -3.26 -2.74
C ARG A 46 14.43 -3.30 -1.44
N LEU A 47 14.55 -4.47 -0.80
CA LEU A 47 15.36 -4.62 0.40
C LEU A 47 16.85 -4.41 0.09
N SER A 48 17.35 -4.90 -1.04
CA SER A 48 18.72 -4.64 -1.49
C SER A 48 18.95 -3.15 -1.75
N GLU A 49 18.06 -2.48 -2.51
CA GLU A 49 18.15 -1.03 -2.77
C GLU A 49 18.17 -0.22 -1.48
N LEU A 50 17.41 -0.64 -0.46
CA LEU A 50 17.38 0.00 0.84
C LEU A 50 18.71 -0.16 1.58
N ALA A 51 19.25 -1.38 1.63
CA ALA A 51 20.53 -1.68 2.29
C ALA A 51 21.71 -0.94 1.63
N ASP A 52 21.69 -0.82 0.30
CA ASP A 52 22.73 -0.15 -0.49
C ASP A 52 22.54 1.38 -0.57
N GLY A 53 21.53 1.93 0.10
CA GLY A 53 21.21 3.36 0.09
C GLY A 53 20.74 3.89 -1.28
N GLN A 54 20.36 3.01 -2.20
CA GLN A 54 19.84 3.33 -3.53
C GLN A 54 18.32 3.56 -3.55
N HIS A 55 17.64 3.34 -2.42
CA HIS A 55 16.22 3.65 -2.28
C HIS A 55 15.95 5.14 -2.52
N ARG A 56 14.81 5.44 -3.13
CA ARG A 56 14.37 6.82 -3.30
C ARG A 56 13.74 7.34 -2.01
N ASP A 57 14.15 8.53 -1.59
CA ASP A 57 13.44 9.26 -0.55
C ASP A 57 11.97 9.44 -0.94
N TRP A 58 11.08 9.14 -0.01
CA TRP A 58 9.64 9.12 -0.27
C TRP A 58 9.09 10.50 -0.61
N LYS A 59 9.61 11.56 0.03
CA LYS A 59 9.19 12.94 -0.23
C LYS A 59 9.61 13.37 -1.63
N ALA A 60 10.84 13.04 -2.05
CA ALA A 60 11.34 13.28 -3.39
C ALA A 60 10.54 12.49 -4.46
N ALA A 61 10.21 11.23 -4.19
CA ALA A 61 9.39 10.41 -5.07
C ALA A 61 7.98 10.99 -5.25
N LYS A 62 7.30 11.35 -4.15
CA LYS A 62 5.98 12.01 -4.19
C LYS A 62 6.00 13.31 -4.99
N HIS A 63 7.02 14.14 -4.80
CA HIS A 63 7.16 15.40 -5.53
C HIS A 63 7.30 15.18 -7.03
N THR A 64 8.11 14.18 -7.42
CA THR A 64 8.30 13.80 -8.83
C THR A 64 6.99 13.31 -9.45
N LEU A 65 6.24 12.44 -8.76
CA LEU A 65 4.96 11.94 -9.26
C LEU A 65 3.93 13.05 -9.45
N ARG A 66 3.82 14.00 -8.51
CA ARG A 66 2.90 15.14 -8.64
C ARG A 66 3.18 15.98 -9.88
N LYS A 67 4.46 16.28 -10.15
CA LYS A 67 4.88 17.02 -11.35
C LYS A 67 4.51 16.30 -12.65
N LEU A 68 4.47 14.97 -12.66
CA LEU A 68 4.09 14.19 -13.84
C LEU A 68 2.58 14.23 -14.12
N THR A 69 1.77 14.45 -13.08
CA THR A 69 0.30 14.47 -13.15
C THR A 69 -0.31 15.86 -13.34
N GLU A 70 0.45 16.94 -13.10
CA GLU A 70 0.01 18.35 -13.23
C GLU A 70 -0.01 18.84 -14.70
N ARG A 71 -0.40 17.97 -15.66
CA ARG A 71 -0.60 18.36 -17.07
C ARG A 71 -1.95 19.05 -17.29
#